data_AF-A0AAV8ZI76-F1
#
_entry.id   AF-A0AAV8ZI76-F1
#
_cell.length_a   1.000
_cell.length_b   1.000
_cell.length_c   1.000
_cell.angle_alpha   90.00
_cell.angle_beta   90.00
_cell.angle_gamma   90.00
#
_symmetry.space_group_name_H-M   'P 1'
#
loop_
_entity.id
_entity.type
_entity.pdbx_description
1 polymer ?
#
loop_
_entity_poly.entity_id
_entity_poly.type
_entity_poly.pdbx_seq_one_letter_code
_entity_poly.pdbx_strand_id
1 'polypeptide(L)'
;MLDTTDVLGETTELFIEYFRKFGHKPCCVSDLRIYLDLLDAEQKSELSSRLVKDVGISSTSVPQSDHQMQRHICALQLSRLCGSHRNLSSDHLKALITALSLHYQHGYQTYGKNLLSTDLGPSDPYALMAAHVLYDLAQIEKKSDSIIIALILLENLLKNSPSNFHAKLLAVRLYHTLGGGITAHEMYNSLDIKHLQLDSLGYIHCARLPTTGLFSLCTNLFDLALKFFSTNYKDSSDHLTFSYKFGSFLKLDEFMDFRERLNNSLHYTTVAIDRIILSLLECTSLESLYNLDISPKDNNIEWGSLRDNHHLTVYISWDPERIGSSPYNWAEIKALFEQDIRFLKLRTPVLWSMASAIDIIKSVDGTRQKHIETLRSTLCDWKKLYQQTVSDNFIPINQGLVILPLPSRLHGALEAPYSIISTFFEFLISLSSDDSEACLVCIRNIEDEFSNLTKFVEENTLKKSNDFQDKRKSMELAVNCVEEQA
;
A
#
# COMPACT_ATOMS: atom_id res chain seq x y z
N MET A 1 -44.29 28.12 -3.05
CA MET A 1 -43.03 27.68 -3.65
C MET A 1 -43.38 26.49 -4.52
N LEU A 2 -42.98 26.50 -5.80
CA LEU A 2 -43.10 25.30 -6.64
C LEU A 2 -42.23 24.23 -6.00
N ASP A 3 -42.78 23.03 -5.81
CA ASP A 3 -41.98 21.89 -5.38
C ASP A 3 -40.93 21.64 -6.47
N THR A 4 -39.66 21.53 -6.10
CA THR A 4 -38.56 21.29 -7.05
C THR A 4 -38.80 20.02 -7.86
N THR A 5 -39.50 19.06 -7.28
CA THR A 5 -39.89 17.78 -7.90
C THR A 5 -40.88 17.97 -9.04
N ASP A 6 -41.76 18.98 -8.96
CA ASP A 6 -42.76 19.29 -10.00
C ASP A 6 -42.11 19.89 -11.27
N VAL A 7 -40.93 20.50 -11.14
CA VAL A 7 -40.23 21.18 -12.25
C VAL A 7 -39.10 20.33 -12.83
N LEU A 8 -38.34 19.62 -11.98
CA LEU A 8 -37.16 18.86 -12.39
C LEU A 8 -37.44 17.36 -12.55
N GLY A 9 -38.55 16.86 -12.00
CA GLY A 9 -38.87 15.43 -11.97
C GLY A 9 -38.25 14.70 -10.78
N GLU A 10 -38.61 13.42 -10.64
CA GLU A 10 -38.08 12.56 -9.59
C GLU A 10 -36.61 12.22 -9.85
N THR A 11 -35.76 12.35 -8.83
CA THR A 11 -34.31 12.09 -8.94
C THR A 11 -34.03 10.71 -9.53
N THR A 12 -34.68 9.65 -9.04
CA THR A 12 -34.51 8.28 -9.53
C THR A 12 -34.78 8.15 -11.04
N GLU A 13 -35.80 8.84 -11.56
CA GLU A 13 -36.10 8.84 -12.99
C GLU A 13 -35.00 9.53 -13.80
N LEU A 14 -34.44 10.64 -13.31
CA LEU A 14 -33.34 11.34 -13.98
C LEU A 14 -32.09 10.46 -14.11
N PHE A 15 -31.77 9.66 -13.08
CA PHE A 15 -30.70 8.67 -13.16
C PHE A 15 -30.95 7.63 -14.26
N ILE A 16 -32.18 7.12 -14.35
CA ILE A 16 -32.57 6.09 -15.32
C ILE A 16 -32.57 6.66 -16.74
N GLU A 17 -33.06 7.88 -16.94
CA GLU A 17 -33.02 8.56 -18.24
C GLU A 17 -31.58 8.78 -18.70
N TYR A 18 -30.69 9.24 -17.81
CA TYR A 18 -29.28 9.40 -18.12
C TYR A 18 -28.65 8.05 -18.49
N PHE A 19 -28.91 7.01 -17.70
CA PHE A 19 -28.43 5.66 -17.98
C PHE A 19 -28.94 5.09 -19.30
N ARG A 20 -30.20 5.37 -19.69
CA ARG A 20 -30.73 4.94 -21.00
C ARG A 20 -29.99 5.60 -22.16
N LYS A 21 -29.60 6.88 -22.02
CA LYS A 21 -28.86 7.62 -23.04
C LYS A 21 -27.38 7.23 -23.08
N PHE A 22 -26.73 7.15 -21.92
CA PHE A 22 -25.27 7.08 -21.81
C PHE A 22 -24.74 5.79 -21.20
N GLY A 23 -25.59 4.86 -20.74
CA GLY A 23 -25.15 3.65 -20.03
C GLY A 23 -24.27 2.70 -20.84
N HIS A 24 -24.21 2.85 -22.16
CA HIS A 24 -23.29 2.09 -23.02
C HIS A 24 -21.88 2.73 -23.09
N LYS A 25 -21.68 3.91 -22.48
CA LYS A 25 -20.42 4.62 -22.41
C LYS A 25 -19.76 4.36 -21.05
N PRO A 26 -18.45 4.04 -21.01
CA PRO A 26 -17.74 3.80 -19.75
C PRO A 26 -17.79 4.95 -18.73
N CYS A 27 -17.96 6.20 -19.18
CA CYS A 27 -18.06 7.36 -18.30
C CYS A 27 -19.37 7.42 -17.50
N CYS A 28 -20.41 6.68 -17.90
CA CYS A 28 -21.73 6.78 -17.27
C CYS A 28 -21.67 6.57 -15.75
N VAL A 29 -20.81 5.66 -15.28
CA VAL A 29 -20.67 5.39 -13.85
C VAL A 29 -19.98 6.53 -13.12
N SER A 30 -18.91 7.11 -13.67
CA SER A 30 -18.25 8.27 -13.05
C SER A 30 -19.16 9.49 -13.02
N ASP A 31 -19.96 9.69 -14.06
CA ASP A 31 -20.88 10.81 -14.20
C ASP A 31 -22.02 10.72 -13.18
N LEU A 32 -22.59 9.53 -12.98
CA LEU A 32 -23.69 9.32 -12.04
C LEU A 32 -23.23 9.19 -10.58
N ARG A 33 -22.03 8.64 -10.34
CA ARG A 33 -21.53 8.37 -8.98
C ARG A 33 -21.58 9.59 -8.07
N ILE A 34 -21.16 10.76 -8.56
CA ILE A 34 -21.07 11.99 -7.76
C ILE A 34 -22.45 12.49 -7.29
N TYR A 35 -23.53 12.02 -7.91
CA TYR A 35 -24.90 12.38 -7.56
C TYR A 35 -25.61 11.31 -6.73
N LEU A 36 -25.03 10.11 -6.54
CA LEU A 36 -25.70 9.02 -5.82
C LEU A 36 -25.98 9.36 -4.35
N ASP A 37 -25.32 10.36 -3.77
CA ASP A 37 -25.64 10.87 -2.43
C ASP A 37 -26.98 11.61 -2.34
N LEU A 38 -27.56 12.00 -3.48
CA LEU A 38 -28.92 12.55 -3.53
C LEU A 38 -29.99 11.49 -3.24
N LEU A 39 -29.63 10.21 -3.33
CA LEU A 39 -30.53 9.08 -3.12
C LEU A 39 -30.35 8.47 -1.73
N ASP A 40 -31.46 8.22 -1.06
CA ASP A 40 -31.46 7.43 0.18
C ASP A 40 -31.24 5.93 -0.10
N ALA A 41 -31.24 5.11 0.95
CA ALA A 41 -30.98 3.68 0.84
C ALA A 41 -32.07 2.93 0.05
N GLU A 42 -33.33 3.34 0.17
CA GLU A 42 -34.46 2.71 -0.52
C GLU A 42 -34.40 3.04 -2.02
N GLN A 43 -34.19 4.32 -2.36
CA GLN A 43 -34.00 4.80 -3.73
C GLN A 43 -32.78 4.18 -4.40
N LYS A 44 -31.67 3.99 -3.68
CA LYS A 44 -30.48 3.27 -4.17
C LYS A 44 -30.79 1.81 -4.52
N SER A 45 -31.58 1.14 -3.68
CA SER A 45 -32.03 -0.23 -3.93
C SER A 45 -32.97 -0.30 -5.13
N GLU A 46 -33.93 0.63 -5.21
CA GLU A 46 -34.86 0.74 -6.33
C GLU A 46 -34.11 0.99 -7.65
N LEU A 47 -33.20 1.97 -7.67
CA LEU A 47 -32.37 2.30 -8.83
C LEU A 47 -31.62 1.06 -9.31
N SER A 48 -30.93 0.35 -8.41
CA SER A 48 -30.17 -0.85 -8.75
C SER A 48 -31.03 -1.91 -9.44
N SER A 49 -32.21 -2.20 -8.87
CA SER A 49 -33.17 -3.16 -9.41
C SER A 49 -33.67 -2.74 -10.80
N ARG A 50 -34.02 -1.46 -10.96
CA ARG A 50 -34.52 -0.90 -12.21
C ARG A 50 -33.46 -0.89 -13.32
N LEU A 51 -32.21 -0.57 -13.01
CA LEU A 51 -31.10 -0.59 -13.97
C LEU A 51 -30.86 -1.99 -14.52
N VAL A 52 -30.77 -3.01 -13.67
CA VAL A 52 -30.58 -4.41 -14.10
C VAL A 52 -31.77 -4.88 -14.94
N LYS A 53 -32.99 -4.55 -14.52
CA LYS A 53 -34.22 -4.89 -15.28
C LYS A 53 -34.26 -4.22 -16.65
N ASP A 54 -33.89 -2.95 -16.76
CA ASP A 54 -33.91 -2.18 -18.02
C ASP A 54 -32.89 -2.71 -19.04
N VAL A 55 -31.77 -3.27 -18.59
CA VAL A 55 -30.80 -3.95 -19.47
C VAL A 55 -31.31 -5.30 -19.97
N GLY A 56 -32.11 -6.00 -19.18
CA GLY A 56 -32.75 -7.27 -19.55
C GLY A 56 -31.78 -8.47 -19.56
N ILE A 57 -30.72 -8.42 -18.75
CA ILE A 57 -29.75 -9.52 -18.62
C ILE A 57 -29.84 -10.09 -17.21
N SER A 58 -30.03 -11.40 -17.14
CA SER A 58 -29.97 -12.25 -15.93
C SER A 58 -28.61 -12.94 -15.79
N SER A 59 -28.44 -13.68 -14.69
CA SER A 59 -27.22 -14.47 -14.41
C SER A 59 -26.91 -15.57 -15.42
N THR A 60 -27.91 -16.05 -16.17
CA THR A 60 -27.75 -17.15 -17.14
C THR A 60 -27.85 -16.70 -18.60
N SER A 61 -28.31 -15.47 -18.84
CA SER A 61 -28.36 -14.89 -20.19
C SER A 61 -27.10 -14.08 -20.47
N VAL A 62 -26.72 -13.99 -21.74
CA VAL A 62 -25.55 -13.23 -22.18
C VAL A 62 -25.96 -11.99 -23.00
N PRO A 63 -25.14 -10.92 -22.99
CA PRO A 63 -25.36 -9.75 -23.84
C PRO A 63 -25.40 -10.11 -25.33
N GLN A 64 -26.31 -9.49 -26.07
CA GLN A 64 -26.48 -9.71 -27.52
C GLN A 64 -25.74 -8.69 -28.38
N SER A 65 -25.30 -7.58 -27.80
CA SER A 65 -24.47 -6.56 -28.46
C SER A 65 -23.45 -5.97 -27.48
N ASP A 66 -22.39 -5.36 -28.01
CA ASP A 66 -21.40 -4.63 -27.22
C ASP A 66 -22.07 -3.49 -26.41
N HIS A 67 -22.99 -2.73 -27.03
CA HIS A 67 -23.75 -1.70 -26.33
C HIS A 67 -24.54 -2.25 -25.14
N GLN A 68 -25.24 -3.39 -25.30
CA GLN A 68 -25.97 -4.02 -24.20
C GLN A 68 -25.03 -4.53 -23.11
N MET A 69 -23.86 -5.05 -23.50
CA MET A 69 -22.82 -5.48 -22.57
C MET A 69 -22.31 -4.32 -21.72
N GLN A 70 -21.96 -3.18 -22.35
CA GLN A 70 -21.50 -1.99 -21.63
C GLN A 70 -22.57 -1.45 -20.68
N ARG A 71 -23.85 -1.44 -21.11
CA ARG A 71 -24.97 -1.08 -20.23
C ARG A 71 -25.09 -2.00 -19.03
N HIS A 72 -24.92 -3.30 -19.23
CA HIS A 72 -24.94 -4.27 -18.14
C HIS A 72 -23.80 -4.07 -17.14
N ILE A 73 -22.57 -3.86 -17.64
CA ILE A 73 -21.42 -3.51 -16.81
C ILE A 73 -21.72 -2.27 -15.97
N CYS A 74 -22.21 -1.19 -16.59
CA CYS A 74 -22.54 0.03 -15.88
C CYS A 74 -23.64 -0.19 -14.84
N ALA A 75 -24.68 -0.97 -15.15
CA ALA A 75 -25.75 -1.30 -14.21
C ALA A 75 -25.21 -2.07 -12.99
N LEU A 76 -24.33 -3.05 -13.18
CA LEU A 76 -23.72 -3.81 -12.08
C LEU A 76 -22.80 -2.95 -11.22
N GLN A 77 -22.01 -2.07 -11.84
CA GLN A 77 -21.11 -1.15 -11.15
C GLN A 77 -21.89 -0.15 -10.28
N LEU A 78 -22.95 0.45 -10.84
CA LEU A 78 -23.87 1.32 -10.09
C LEU A 78 -24.60 0.55 -8.98
N SER A 79 -25.00 -0.70 -9.23
CA SER A 79 -25.63 -1.55 -8.22
C SER A 79 -24.68 -1.86 -7.06
N ARG A 80 -23.39 -2.07 -7.33
CA ARG A 80 -22.37 -2.25 -6.29
C ARG A 80 -22.18 -0.96 -5.48
N LEU A 81 -22.10 0.20 -6.13
CA LEU A 81 -22.02 1.51 -5.47
C LEU A 81 -23.23 1.76 -4.56
N CYS A 82 -24.41 1.34 -5.00
CA CYS A 82 -25.64 1.40 -4.20
C CYS A 82 -25.71 0.37 -3.06
N GLY A 83 -24.69 -0.48 -2.88
CA GLY A 83 -24.58 -1.43 -1.78
C GLY A 83 -25.21 -2.80 -2.02
N SER A 84 -25.71 -3.08 -3.24
CA SER A 84 -26.47 -4.31 -3.55
C SER A 84 -25.69 -5.61 -3.31
N HIS A 85 -24.35 -5.56 -3.32
CA HIS A 85 -23.50 -6.75 -3.20
C HIS A 85 -22.85 -6.93 -1.82
N ARG A 86 -23.02 -5.99 -0.87
CA ARG A 86 -22.24 -5.97 0.37
C ARG A 86 -22.67 -7.01 1.41
N ASN A 87 -23.97 -7.29 1.47
CA ASN A 87 -24.58 -8.16 2.48
C ASN A 87 -25.08 -9.48 1.88
N LEU A 88 -24.53 -9.89 0.73
CA LEU A 88 -24.87 -11.16 0.12
C LEU A 88 -24.23 -12.32 0.90
N SER A 89 -24.95 -13.44 0.99
CA SER A 89 -24.39 -14.67 1.56
C SER A 89 -23.27 -15.24 0.68
N SER A 90 -22.40 -16.09 1.26
CA SER A 90 -21.33 -16.77 0.52
C SER A 90 -21.84 -17.46 -0.76
N ASP A 91 -22.99 -18.12 -0.71
CA ASP A 91 -23.60 -18.79 -1.87
C ASP A 91 -24.02 -17.80 -2.98
N HIS A 92 -24.59 -16.65 -2.60
CA HIS A 92 -24.96 -15.62 -3.57
C HIS A 92 -23.74 -14.93 -4.17
N LEU A 93 -22.68 -14.72 -3.39
CA LEU A 93 -21.40 -14.19 -3.90
C LEU A 93 -20.79 -15.18 -4.91
N LYS A 94 -20.77 -16.48 -4.60
CA LYS A 94 -20.30 -17.53 -5.52
C LYS A 94 -21.11 -17.54 -6.82
N ALA A 95 -22.43 -17.46 -6.74
CA ALA A 95 -23.29 -17.38 -7.92
C ALA A 95 -23.01 -16.11 -8.76
N LEU A 96 -22.80 -14.97 -8.10
CA LEU A 96 -22.42 -13.72 -8.77
C LEU A 96 -21.07 -13.85 -9.47
N ILE A 97 -20.07 -14.45 -8.83
CA ILE A 97 -18.74 -14.70 -9.41
C ILE A 97 -18.86 -15.60 -10.65
N THR A 98 -19.68 -16.66 -10.59
CA THR A 98 -19.95 -17.52 -11.76
C THR A 98 -20.59 -16.74 -12.90
N ALA A 99 -21.58 -15.91 -12.62
CA ALA A 99 -22.24 -15.08 -13.63
C ALA A 99 -21.27 -14.06 -14.27
N LEU A 100 -20.50 -13.33 -13.45
CA LEU A 100 -19.49 -12.39 -13.93
C LEU A 100 -18.41 -13.08 -14.79
N SER A 101 -17.99 -14.27 -14.39
CA SER A 101 -17.01 -15.05 -15.14
C SER A 101 -17.55 -15.51 -16.50
N LEU A 102 -18.81 -15.95 -16.53
CA LEU A 102 -19.52 -16.30 -17.77
C LEU A 102 -19.64 -15.08 -18.70
N HIS A 103 -20.04 -13.93 -18.17
CA HIS A 103 -20.19 -12.69 -18.94
C HIS A 103 -18.84 -12.18 -19.46
N TYR A 104 -17.78 -12.27 -18.66
CA TYR A 104 -16.42 -11.96 -19.10
C TYR A 104 -15.99 -12.84 -20.29
N GLN A 105 -16.16 -14.16 -20.17
CA GLN A 105 -15.77 -15.11 -21.22
C GLN A 105 -16.55 -14.88 -22.52
N HIS A 106 -17.87 -14.71 -22.43
CA HIS A 106 -18.71 -14.38 -23.59
C HIS A 106 -18.29 -13.06 -24.24
N GLY A 107 -18.11 -12.02 -23.44
CA GLY A 107 -17.73 -10.69 -23.92
C GLY A 107 -16.38 -10.68 -24.61
N TYR A 108 -15.39 -11.39 -24.06
CA TYR A 108 -14.08 -11.53 -24.68
C TYR A 108 -14.19 -12.28 -26.02
N GLN A 109 -14.88 -13.42 -26.04
CA GLN A 109 -14.99 -14.25 -27.24
C GLN A 109 -15.73 -13.56 -28.38
N THR A 110 -16.71 -12.72 -28.06
CA THR A 110 -17.61 -12.09 -29.03
C THR A 110 -17.14 -10.71 -29.47
N TYR A 111 -16.63 -9.90 -28.52
CA TYR A 111 -16.32 -8.48 -28.75
C TYR A 111 -14.85 -8.11 -28.48
N GLY A 112 -14.10 -8.95 -27.77
CA GLY A 112 -12.73 -8.66 -27.33
C GLY A 112 -11.61 -9.33 -28.14
N LYS A 113 -11.93 -10.08 -29.21
CA LYS A 113 -10.91 -10.74 -30.05
C LYS A 113 -10.22 -9.73 -30.98
N ASN A 114 -8.94 -9.96 -31.24
CA ASN A 114 -8.11 -9.20 -32.20
C ASN A 114 -7.95 -7.70 -31.86
N LEU A 115 -8.08 -7.33 -30.60
CA LEU A 115 -7.71 -6.00 -30.13
C LEU A 115 -6.19 -5.82 -30.18
N LEU A 116 -5.73 -4.57 -30.25
CA LEU A 116 -4.31 -4.29 -30.06
C LEU A 116 -3.91 -4.68 -28.64
N SER A 117 -2.66 -5.12 -28.45
CA SER A 117 -2.15 -5.47 -27.12
C SER A 117 -2.17 -4.30 -26.13
N THR A 118 -2.26 -3.06 -26.64
CA THR A 118 -2.39 -1.82 -25.87
C THR A 118 -3.82 -1.52 -25.43
N ASP A 119 -4.82 -2.13 -26.06
CA ASP A 119 -6.23 -1.82 -25.80
C ASP A 119 -6.76 -2.66 -24.64
N LEU A 120 -7.62 -2.05 -23.84
CA LEU A 120 -8.36 -2.75 -22.79
C LEU A 120 -9.55 -3.49 -23.40
N GLY A 121 -9.82 -4.70 -22.90
CA GLY A 121 -10.94 -5.49 -23.37
C GLY A 121 -12.27 -4.87 -22.93
N PRO A 122 -13.31 -4.86 -23.80
CA PRO A 122 -14.61 -4.28 -23.46
C PRO A 122 -15.32 -5.04 -22.33
N SER A 123 -14.98 -6.31 -22.10
CA SER A 123 -15.54 -7.15 -21.03
C SER A 123 -14.65 -7.24 -19.78
N ASP A 124 -13.44 -6.66 -19.78
CA ASP A 124 -12.51 -6.66 -18.66
C ASP A 124 -13.14 -6.22 -17.33
N PRO A 125 -14.05 -5.22 -17.29
CA PRO A 125 -14.70 -4.82 -16.05
C PRO A 125 -15.45 -5.94 -15.34
N TYR A 126 -15.99 -6.95 -16.03
CA TYR A 126 -16.62 -8.10 -15.38
C TYR A 126 -15.64 -8.90 -14.53
N ALA A 127 -14.45 -9.17 -15.09
CA ALA A 127 -13.41 -9.91 -14.37
C ALA A 127 -12.83 -9.10 -13.22
N LEU A 128 -12.65 -7.78 -13.40
CA LEU A 128 -12.25 -6.89 -12.32
C LEU A 128 -13.29 -6.89 -11.18
N MET A 129 -14.58 -6.79 -11.50
CA MET A 129 -15.65 -6.88 -10.50
C MET A 129 -15.65 -8.23 -9.80
N ALA A 130 -15.48 -9.34 -10.53
CA ALA A 130 -15.42 -10.67 -9.95
C ALA A 130 -14.24 -10.82 -8.99
N ALA A 131 -13.08 -10.24 -9.29
CA ALA A 131 -11.93 -10.22 -8.40
C ALA A 131 -12.21 -9.45 -7.09
N HIS A 132 -12.96 -8.34 -7.15
CA HIS A 132 -13.42 -7.64 -5.94
C HIS A 132 -14.39 -8.51 -5.11
N VAL A 133 -15.37 -9.15 -5.75
CA VAL A 133 -16.33 -10.03 -5.08
C VAL A 133 -15.65 -11.26 -4.46
N LEU A 134 -14.64 -11.82 -5.13
CA LEU A 134 -13.81 -12.90 -4.59
C LEU A 134 -13.01 -12.46 -3.36
N TYR A 135 -12.53 -11.22 -3.34
CA TYR A 135 -11.90 -10.67 -2.15
C TYR A 135 -12.90 -10.52 -1.00
N ASP A 136 -14.11 -10.01 -1.26
CA ASP A 136 -15.18 -9.91 -0.26
C ASP A 136 -15.51 -11.29 0.33
N LEU A 137 -15.61 -12.31 -0.53
CA LEU A 137 -15.83 -13.69 -0.14
C LEU A 137 -14.69 -14.23 0.75
N ALA A 138 -13.43 -13.91 0.41
CA ALA A 138 -12.27 -14.29 1.21
C ALA A 138 -12.31 -13.67 2.62
N GLN A 139 -12.77 -12.42 2.75
CA GLN A 139 -12.94 -11.77 4.05
C GLN A 139 -14.01 -12.46 4.90
N ILE A 140 -15.13 -12.87 4.28
CA ILE A 140 -16.22 -13.57 4.97
C ILE A 140 -15.78 -14.98 5.41
N GLU A 141 -15.16 -15.74 4.51
CA GLU A 141 -14.74 -17.13 4.78
C GLU A 141 -13.46 -17.23 5.61
N LYS A 142 -12.69 -16.13 5.71
CA LYS A 142 -11.37 -16.06 6.36
C LYS A 142 -10.39 -17.11 5.80
N LYS A 143 -10.39 -17.26 4.48
CA LYS A 143 -9.56 -18.22 3.74
C LYS A 143 -8.94 -17.60 2.50
N SER A 144 -7.75 -18.07 2.16
CA SER A 144 -7.00 -17.59 0.99
C SER A 144 -7.52 -18.10 -0.35
N ASP A 145 -8.33 -19.17 -0.37
CA ASP A 145 -8.75 -19.86 -1.60
C ASP A 145 -9.39 -18.91 -2.62
N SER A 146 -10.28 -18.01 -2.17
CA SER A 146 -10.96 -17.07 -3.06
C SER A 146 -10.02 -16.01 -3.63
N ILE A 147 -8.97 -15.62 -2.88
CA ILE A 147 -7.92 -14.71 -3.39
C ILE A 147 -7.08 -15.41 -4.47
N ILE A 148 -6.79 -16.70 -4.31
CA ILE A 148 -6.07 -17.48 -5.32
C ILE A 148 -6.90 -17.57 -6.60
N ILE A 149 -8.21 -17.83 -6.49
CA ILE A 149 -9.13 -17.83 -7.65
C ILE A 149 -9.17 -16.45 -8.32
N ALA A 150 -9.16 -15.36 -7.54
CA ALA A 150 -9.10 -14.01 -8.09
C ALA A 150 -7.81 -13.77 -8.89
N LEU A 151 -6.66 -14.21 -8.37
CA LEU A 151 -5.39 -14.13 -9.09
C LEU A 151 -5.42 -14.95 -10.39
N ILE A 152 -5.96 -16.17 -10.38
CA ILE A 152 -6.10 -16.99 -11.60
C ILE A 152 -6.97 -16.26 -12.64
N LEU A 153 -8.06 -15.62 -12.22
CA LEU A 153 -8.93 -14.85 -13.09
C LEU A 153 -8.20 -13.63 -13.67
N LEU A 154 -7.46 -12.89 -12.85
CA LEU A 154 -6.68 -11.72 -13.28
C LEU A 154 -5.56 -12.09 -14.24
N GLU A 155 -4.84 -13.18 -13.98
CA GLU A 155 -3.82 -13.74 -14.88
C GLU A 155 -4.44 -14.14 -16.23
N ASN A 156 -5.62 -14.77 -16.22
CA ASN A 156 -6.34 -15.09 -17.45
C ASN A 156 -6.80 -13.82 -18.20
N LEU A 157 -7.20 -12.77 -17.48
CA LEU A 157 -7.48 -11.47 -18.08
C LEU A 157 -6.24 -10.85 -18.70
N LEU A 158 -5.08 -10.88 -18.02
CA LEU A 158 -3.85 -10.28 -18.52
C LEU A 158 -3.30 -11.02 -19.75
N LYS A 159 -3.60 -12.31 -19.94
CA LYS A 159 -3.32 -13.01 -21.20
C LYS A 159 -4.10 -12.44 -22.39
N ASN A 160 -5.32 -11.96 -22.14
CA ASN A 160 -6.20 -11.41 -23.17
C ASN A 160 -6.01 -9.90 -23.34
N SER A 161 -5.70 -9.18 -22.26
CA SER A 161 -5.54 -7.72 -22.20
C SER A 161 -4.27 -7.37 -21.42
N PRO A 162 -3.07 -7.55 -22.01
CA PRO A 162 -1.79 -7.46 -21.32
C PRO A 162 -1.44 -6.05 -20.82
N SER A 163 -2.06 -5.02 -21.40
CA SER A 163 -1.88 -3.62 -20.97
C SER A 163 -2.87 -3.18 -19.89
N ASN A 164 -3.70 -4.08 -19.35
CA ASN A 164 -4.66 -3.76 -18.31
C ASN A 164 -3.97 -3.49 -16.96
N PHE A 165 -3.64 -2.22 -16.72
CA PHE A 165 -2.96 -1.80 -15.49
C PHE A 165 -3.83 -1.94 -14.24
N HIS A 166 -5.17 -1.90 -14.35
CA HIS A 166 -6.05 -2.14 -13.21
C HIS A 166 -5.91 -3.58 -12.70
N ALA A 167 -5.88 -4.55 -13.60
CA ALA A 167 -5.68 -5.94 -13.26
C ALA A 167 -4.28 -6.19 -12.67
N LYS A 168 -3.23 -5.56 -13.25
CA LYS A 168 -1.87 -5.63 -12.71
C LYS A 168 -1.78 -5.07 -11.28
N LEU A 169 -2.32 -3.87 -11.04
CA LEU A 169 -2.33 -3.24 -9.71
C LEU A 169 -3.08 -4.09 -8.68
N LEU A 170 -4.22 -4.67 -9.07
CA LEU A 170 -4.99 -5.56 -8.22
C LEU A 170 -4.24 -6.86 -7.95
N ALA A 171 -3.58 -7.43 -8.95
CA ALA A 171 -2.77 -8.63 -8.79
C ALA A 171 -1.59 -8.40 -7.84
N VAL A 172 -0.84 -7.29 -7.96
CA VAL A 172 0.23 -6.93 -7.00
C VAL A 172 -0.33 -6.88 -5.56
N ARG A 173 -1.48 -6.23 -5.38
CA ARG A 173 -2.16 -6.11 -4.08
C ARG A 173 -2.55 -7.48 -3.50
N LEU A 174 -3.08 -8.38 -4.33
CA LEU A 174 -3.49 -9.72 -3.91
C LEU A 174 -2.29 -10.64 -3.66
N TYR A 175 -1.23 -10.58 -4.47
CA TYR A 175 0.01 -11.31 -4.22
C TYR A 175 0.62 -10.95 -2.87
N HIS A 176 0.71 -9.65 -2.55
CA HIS A 176 1.16 -9.23 -1.22
C HIS A 176 0.22 -9.64 -0.09
N THR A 177 -1.08 -9.84 -0.37
CA THR A 177 -2.02 -10.39 0.63
C THR A 177 -1.73 -11.85 0.95
N LEU A 178 -1.17 -12.60 0.01
CA LEU A 178 -0.78 -14.00 0.17
C LEU A 178 0.70 -14.19 0.53
N GLY A 179 1.49 -13.12 0.59
CA GLY A 179 2.95 -13.19 0.81
C GLY A 179 3.77 -13.59 -0.43
N GLY A 180 3.20 -13.50 -1.63
CA GLY A 180 3.88 -13.81 -2.89
C GLY A 180 4.83 -12.71 -3.35
N GLY A 181 6.01 -12.59 -2.71
CA GLY A 181 6.97 -11.51 -3.00
C GLY A 181 7.51 -11.49 -4.44
N ILE A 182 7.93 -12.64 -4.97
CA ILE A 182 8.50 -12.76 -6.33
C ILE A 182 7.46 -12.42 -7.40
N THR A 183 6.27 -13.03 -7.31
CA THR A 183 5.20 -12.79 -8.29
C THR A 183 4.66 -11.36 -8.20
N ALA A 184 4.60 -10.78 -6.99
CA ALA A 184 4.29 -9.36 -6.82
C ALA A 184 5.33 -8.47 -7.51
N HIS A 185 6.62 -8.82 -7.42
CA HIS A 185 7.71 -8.08 -8.05
C HIS A 185 7.66 -8.15 -9.58
N GLU A 186 7.44 -9.34 -10.15
CA GLU A 186 7.26 -9.52 -11.59
C GLU A 186 6.07 -8.71 -12.12
N MET A 187 4.94 -8.79 -11.42
CA MET A 187 3.73 -8.03 -11.79
C MET A 187 3.95 -6.52 -11.67
N TYR A 188 4.64 -6.06 -10.61
CA TYR A 188 4.99 -4.66 -10.43
C TYR A 188 5.92 -4.15 -11.55
N ASN A 189 6.95 -4.93 -11.92
CA ASN A 189 7.84 -4.56 -13.03
C ASN A 189 7.08 -4.48 -14.36
N SER A 190 6.05 -5.31 -14.56
CA SER A 190 5.21 -5.27 -15.76
C SER A 190 4.33 -4.01 -15.88
N LEU A 191 4.15 -3.24 -14.80
CA LEU A 191 3.49 -1.93 -14.82
C LEU A 191 4.36 -0.83 -15.43
N ASP A 192 5.68 -1.04 -15.52
CA ASP A 192 6.65 -0.09 -16.07
C ASP A 192 6.57 1.30 -15.41
N ILE A 193 6.51 1.32 -14.07
CA ILE A 193 6.38 2.53 -13.25
C ILE A 193 7.61 3.43 -13.40
N LYS A 194 7.41 4.68 -13.81
CA LYS A 194 8.48 5.65 -14.12
C LYS A 194 8.24 7.03 -13.52
N HIS A 195 9.33 7.74 -13.26
CA HIS A 195 9.34 9.15 -12.84
C HIS A 195 8.40 9.43 -11.66
N LEU A 196 7.43 10.34 -11.79
CA LEU A 196 6.47 10.71 -10.74
C LEU A 196 5.62 9.53 -10.23
N GLN A 197 5.50 8.47 -11.03
CA GLN A 197 4.82 7.27 -10.59
C GLN A 197 5.61 6.53 -9.51
N LEU A 198 6.93 6.70 -9.43
CA LEU A 198 7.75 6.09 -8.37
C LEU A 198 7.42 6.67 -6.99
N ASP A 199 7.04 7.95 -6.90
CA ASP A 199 6.54 8.56 -5.66
C ASP A 199 5.09 8.16 -5.38
N SER A 200 4.22 8.31 -6.39
CA SER A 200 2.77 8.17 -6.21
C SER A 200 2.27 6.73 -6.16
N LEU A 201 2.96 5.76 -6.79
CA LEU A 201 2.60 4.34 -6.83
C LEU A 201 3.65 3.42 -6.19
N GLY A 202 4.83 3.94 -5.83
CA GLY A 202 5.90 3.13 -5.22
C GLY A 202 5.48 2.45 -3.92
N TYR A 203 4.57 3.05 -3.16
CA TYR A 203 4.03 2.50 -1.91
C TYR A 203 3.39 1.12 -2.06
N ILE A 204 2.87 0.79 -3.25
CA ILE A 204 2.22 -0.49 -3.55
C ILE A 204 3.21 -1.66 -3.38
N HIS A 205 4.50 -1.41 -3.60
CA HIS A 205 5.51 -2.47 -3.61
C HIS A 205 6.66 -2.21 -2.61
N CYS A 206 7.20 -1.00 -2.54
CA CYS A 206 8.36 -0.67 -1.67
C CYS A 206 8.10 -0.93 -0.19
N ALA A 207 6.87 -0.69 0.29
CA ALA A 207 6.54 -0.94 1.69
C ALA A 207 6.26 -2.42 2.00
N ARG A 208 6.15 -3.28 0.98
CA ARG A 208 5.69 -4.67 1.14
C ARG A 208 6.76 -5.70 0.79
N LEU A 209 7.55 -5.47 -0.26
CA LEU A 209 8.62 -6.39 -0.65
C LEU A 209 9.63 -6.68 0.49
N PRO A 210 10.04 -5.71 1.33
CA PRO A 210 10.95 -5.98 2.44
C PRO A 210 10.42 -7.06 3.40
N THR A 211 9.11 -7.08 3.65
CA THR A 211 8.47 -8.06 4.55
C THR A 211 8.57 -9.50 4.09
N THR A 212 9.04 -9.75 2.86
CA THR A 212 9.22 -11.10 2.30
C THR A 212 10.67 -11.59 2.37
N GLY A 213 11.61 -10.79 2.90
CA GLY A 213 13.02 -11.15 3.01
C GLY A 213 13.78 -11.18 1.67
N LEU A 214 13.19 -10.68 0.59
CA LEU A 214 13.82 -10.63 -0.74
C LEU A 214 14.72 -9.39 -0.87
N PHE A 215 15.74 -9.32 -0.02
CA PHE A 215 16.61 -8.15 0.17
C PHE A 215 17.30 -7.68 -1.11
N SER A 216 17.81 -8.59 -1.94
CA SER A 216 18.44 -8.24 -3.22
C SER A 216 17.49 -7.53 -4.19
N LEU A 217 16.21 -7.91 -4.22
CA LEU A 217 15.20 -7.24 -5.03
C LEU A 217 14.82 -5.88 -4.42
N CYS A 218 14.80 -5.77 -3.09
CA CYS A 218 14.56 -4.50 -2.39
C CYS A 218 15.63 -3.47 -2.72
N THR A 219 16.92 -3.88 -2.74
CA THR A 219 18.04 -3.00 -3.09
C THR A 219 17.84 -2.35 -4.46
N ASN A 220 17.54 -3.16 -5.48
CA ASN A 220 17.30 -2.64 -6.83
C ASN A 220 16.09 -1.69 -6.90
N LEU A 221 15.01 -2.04 -6.20
CA LEU A 221 13.77 -1.25 -6.17
C LEU A 221 13.99 0.11 -5.50
N PHE A 222 14.69 0.13 -4.36
CA PHE A 222 14.98 1.34 -3.61
C PHE A 222 15.96 2.25 -4.35
N ASP A 223 17.01 1.68 -4.96
CA ASP A 223 17.97 2.45 -5.75
C ASP A 223 17.30 3.12 -6.95
N LEU A 224 16.34 2.45 -7.61
CA LEU A 224 15.53 3.05 -8.67
C LEU A 224 14.71 4.25 -8.17
N ALA A 225 14.02 4.11 -7.04
CA ALA A 225 13.21 5.18 -6.46
C ALA A 225 14.07 6.36 -6.01
N LEU A 226 15.17 6.12 -5.28
CA LEU A 226 16.08 7.16 -4.79
C LEU A 226 16.80 7.88 -5.94
N LYS A 227 17.13 7.18 -7.03
CA LYS A 227 17.67 7.80 -8.24
C LYS A 227 16.69 8.81 -8.83
N PHE A 228 15.39 8.51 -8.83
CA PHE A 228 14.38 9.46 -9.28
C PHE A 228 14.35 10.72 -8.39
N PHE A 229 14.26 10.57 -7.06
CA PHE A 229 14.21 11.73 -6.15
C PHE A 229 15.46 12.60 -6.24
N SER A 230 16.65 11.99 -6.26
CA SER A 230 17.92 12.72 -6.38
C SER A 230 18.09 13.43 -7.73
N THR A 231 17.60 12.84 -8.81
CA THR A 231 17.60 13.48 -10.13
C THR A 231 16.61 14.64 -10.17
N ASN A 232 15.37 14.43 -9.68
CA ASN A 232 14.36 15.47 -9.63
C ASN A 232 14.78 16.67 -8.77
N TYR A 233 15.45 16.42 -7.64
CA TYR A 233 16.00 17.48 -6.81
C TYR A 233 16.95 18.40 -7.60
N LYS A 234 17.83 17.82 -8.43
CA LYS A 234 18.73 18.59 -9.30
C LYS A 234 17.96 19.34 -10.39
N ASP A 235 17.08 18.65 -11.11
CA ASP A 235 16.30 19.21 -12.22
C ASP A 235 15.36 20.34 -11.75
N SER A 236 14.88 20.29 -10.50
CA SER A 236 14.00 21.32 -9.93
C SER A 236 14.64 22.72 -9.92
N SER A 237 15.96 22.80 -9.76
CA SER A 237 16.70 24.08 -9.77
C SER A 237 16.75 24.70 -11.18
N ASP A 238 16.84 23.86 -12.20
CA ASP A 238 16.82 24.29 -13.60
C ASP A 238 15.43 24.80 -13.99
N HIS A 239 14.36 24.16 -13.54
CA HIS A 239 12.98 24.62 -13.78
C HIS A 239 12.73 26.03 -13.21
N LEU A 240 13.26 26.32 -12.01
CA LEU A 240 13.19 27.67 -11.43
C LEU A 240 13.98 28.67 -12.27
N THR A 241 15.21 28.33 -12.66
CA THR A 241 16.07 29.17 -13.51
C THR A 241 15.42 29.49 -14.86
N PHE A 242 14.84 28.48 -15.51
CA PHE A 242 14.15 28.63 -16.79
C PHE A 242 12.87 29.45 -16.66
N SER A 243 12.15 29.35 -15.55
CA SER A 243 10.96 30.17 -15.31
C SER A 243 11.30 31.65 -15.27
N TYR A 244 12.42 32.06 -14.66
CA TYR A 244 12.92 33.43 -14.74
C TYR A 244 13.40 33.79 -16.16
N LYS A 245 14.16 32.90 -16.82
CA LYS A 245 14.74 33.16 -18.15
C LYS A 245 13.69 33.35 -19.25
N PHE A 246 12.60 32.59 -19.20
CA PHE A 246 11.54 32.61 -20.23
C PHE A 246 10.31 33.43 -19.83
N GLY A 247 10.33 34.08 -18.66
CA GLY A 247 9.23 34.94 -18.21
C GLY A 247 7.99 34.20 -17.70
N SER A 248 8.11 32.93 -17.32
CA SER A 248 7.02 32.09 -16.77
C SER A 248 6.85 32.29 -15.26
N PHE A 249 6.77 33.54 -14.80
CA PHE A 249 6.76 33.87 -13.37
C PHE A 249 5.59 33.26 -12.60
N LEU A 250 4.42 33.13 -13.24
CA LEU A 250 3.23 32.53 -12.64
C LEU A 250 3.41 31.04 -12.29
N LYS A 251 4.41 30.37 -12.86
CA LYS A 251 4.72 28.96 -12.58
C LYS A 251 5.77 28.76 -11.49
N LEU A 252 6.42 29.84 -11.02
CA LEU A 252 7.43 29.73 -9.98
C LEU A 252 6.86 29.15 -8.69
N ASP A 253 5.72 29.66 -8.23
CA ASP A 253 5.06 29.17 -7.02
C ASP A 253 4.66 27.70 -7.17
N GLU A 254 4.08 27.31 -8.31
CA GLU A 254 3.74 25.92 -8.60
C GLU A 254 4.97 24.99 -8.60
N PHE A 255 6.10 25.43 -9.17
CA PHE A 255 7.34 24.66 -9.17
C PHE A 255 7.98 24.55 -7.79
N MET A 256 7.91 25.61 -6.98
CA MET A 256 8.38 25.60 -5.60
C MET A 256 7.53 24.65 -4.76
N ASP A 257 6.20 24.75 -4.82
CA ASP A 257 5.28 23.86 -4.11
C ASP A 257 5.47 22.40 -4.51
N PHE A 258 5.68 22.14 -5.81
CA PHE A 258 5.95 20.80 -6.32
C PHE A 258 7.29 20.24 -5.80
N ARG A 259 8.34 21.05 -5.80
CA ARG A 259 9.65 20.69 -5.23
C ARG A 259 9.53 20.35 -3.75
N GLU A 260 8.89 21.21 -2.96
CA GLU A 260 8.70 20.99 -1.53
C GLU A 260 7.84 19.75 -1.26
N ARG A 261 6.82 19.50 -2.09
CA ARG A 261 5.99 18.30 -1.98
C ARG A 261 6.76 17.01 -2.23
N LEU A 262 7.70 17.00 -3.16
CA LEU A 262 8.54 15.82 -3.44
C LEU A 262 9.64 15.64 -2.39
N ASN A 263 10.29 16.73 -1.95
CA ASN A 263 11.31 16.69 -0.91
C ASN A 263 10.76 16.18 0.42
N ASN A 264 9.54 16.58 0.75
CA ASN A 264 8.84 16.16 1.97
C ASN A 264 7.95 14.93 1.75
N SER A 265 8.19 14.12 0.72
CA SER A 265 7.42 12.88 0.51
C SER A 265 7.73 11.85 1.62
N LEU A 266 6.69 11.34 2.28
CA LEU A 266 6.82 10.22 3.22
C LEU A 266 7.41 8.99 2.53
N HIS A 267 7.03 8.74 1.28
CA HIS A 267 7.54 7.62 0.51
C HIS A 267 9.06 7.73 0.30
N TYR A 268 9.54 8.92 -0.08
CA TYR A 268 10.97 9.19 -0.22
C TYR A 268 11.73 8.90 1.06
N THR A 269 11.29 9.50 2.18
CA THR A 269 11.99 9.35 3.47
C THR A 269 11.99 7.89 3.93
N THR A 270 10.88 7.19 3.75
CA THR A 270 10.76 5.76 4.12
C THR A 270 11.72 4.91 3.31
N VAL A 271 11.75 5.07 1.98
CA VAL A 271 12.66 4.32 1.11
C VAL A 271 14.13 4.65 1.40
N ALA A 272 14.46 5.90 1.71
CA ALA A 272 15.82 6.30 2.06
C ALA A 272 16.29 5.60 3.34
N ILE A 273 15.46 5.62 4.40
CA ILE A 273 15.76 4.95 5.67
C ILE A 273 15.83 3.44 5.50
N ASP A 274 14.88 2.83 4.80
CA ASP A 274 14.88 1.39 4.54
C ASP A 274 16.07 0.94 3.70
N ARG A 275 16.53 1.77 2.76
CA ARG A 275 17.74 1.47 1.98
C ARG A 275 18.99 1.45 2.84
N ILE A 276 19.13 2.39 3.78
CA ILE A 276 20.27 2.43 4.71
C ILE A 276 20.23 1.21 5.62
N ILE A 277 19.06 0.85 6.17
CA ILE A 277 18.89 -0.36 6.97
C ILE A 277 19.29 -1.59 6.16
N LEU A 278 18.82 -1.68 4.91
CA LEU A 278 19.19 -2.77 4.02
C LEU A 278 20.70 -2.85 3.76
N SER A 279 21.38 -1.71 3.59
CA SER A 279 22.84 -1.68 3.47
C SER A 279 23.56 -2.18 4.73
N LEU A 280 23.00 -1.93 5.92
CA LEU A 280 23.52 -2.48 7.18
C LEU A 280 23.34 -3.99 7.23
N LEU A 281 22.16 -4.50 6.85
CA LEU A 281 21.89 -5.95 6.79
C LEU A 281 22.79 -6.68 5.78
N GLU A 282 23.15 -6.01 4.68
CA GLU A 282 24.04 -6.54 3.65
C GLU A 282 25.54 -6.45 4.03
N CYS A 283 25.89 -5.78 5.15
CA CYS A 283 27.28 -5.66 5.57
C CYS A 283 27.86 -6.98 6.08
N THR A 284 28.96 -7.39 5.46
CA THR A 284 29.68 -8.63 5.81
C THR A 284 31.06 -8.36 6.40
N SER A 285 31.52 -7.10 6.39
CA SER A 285 32.84 -6.72 6.91
C SER A 285 32.80 -5.37 7.62
N LEU A 286 33.73 -5.18 8.55
CA LEU A 286 33.89 -3.96 9.33
C LEU A 286 34.36 -2.77 8.47
N GLU A 287 35.12 -3.04 7.39
CA GLU A 287 35.51 -2.01 6.41
C GLU A 287 34.29 -1.46 5.65
N SER A 288 33.40 -2.33 5.19
CA SER A 288 32.15 -1.92 4.54
C SER A 288 31.30 -1.08 5.49
N LEU A 289 31.16 -1.51 6.75
CA LEU A 289 30.43 -0.78 7.78
C LEU A 289 31.00 0.62 8.02
N TYR A 290 32.33 0.76 8.02
CA TYR A 290 32.99 2.06 8.21
C TYR A 290 32.81 3.02 7.04
N ASN A 291 32.59 2.50 5.83
CA ASN A 291 32.40 3.28 4.61
C ASN A 291 30.92 3.60 4.32
N LEU A 292 29.98 2.99 5.06
CA LEU A 292 28.57 3.29 4.92
C LEU A 292 28.23 4.69 5.43
N ASP A 293 27.47 5.42 4.61
CA ASP A 293 26.89 6.70 4.99
C ASP A 293 25.58 6.46 5.77
N ILE A 294 25.72 6.16 7.06
CA ILE A 294 24.59 5.88 7.98
C ILE A 294 24.00 7.19 8.51
N SER A 295 24.68 8.31 8.28
CA SER A 295 24.12 9.64 8.51
C SER A 295 23.41 10.10 7.24
N PRO A 296 22.12 10.48 7.31
CA PRO A 296 21.62 11.46 6.36
C PRO A 296 22.50 12.70 6.52
N LYS A 297 23.09 13.21 5.43
CA LYS A 297 24.05 14.32 5.47
C LYS A 297 23.51 15.58 6.17
N ASP A 298 22.19 15.68 6.39
CA ASP A 298 21.52 16.85 6.99
C ASP A 298 20.73 16.59 8.28
N ASN A 299 20.55 15.34 8.74
CA ASN A 299 19.82 14.95 9.97
C ASN A 299 18.43 15.59 10.24
N ASN A 300 17.86 16.32 9.29
CA ASN A 300 16.65 17.13 9.48
C ASN A 300 15.51 16.56 8.66
N ILE A 301 14.91 15.47 9.14
CA ILE A 301 13.57 15.11 8.68
C ILE A 301 12.61 16.13 9.29
N GLU A 302 12.01 16.97 8.45
CA GLU A 302 10.95 17.89 8.87
C GLU A 302 9.65 17.11 9.08
N TRP A 303 9.52 16.47 10.24
CA TRP A 303 8.38 15.59 10.56
C TRP A 303 7.01 16.25 10.38
N GLY A 304 6.90 17.56 10.62
CA GLY A 304 5.66 18.32 10.44
C GLY A 304 5.33 18.68 8.99
N SER A 305 6.32 18.60 8.10
CA SER A 305 6.19 18.95 6.67
C SER A 305 5.94 17.72 5.80
N LEU A 306 6.10 16.50 6.33
CA LEU A 306 5.91 15.25 5.58
C LEU A 306 4.52 15.16 4.94
N ARG A 307 4.48 14.69 3.69
CA ARG A 307 3.27 14.57 2.86
C ARG A 307 3.07 13.17 2.34
N ASP A 308 1.81 12.76 2.29
CA ASP A 308 1.37 11.59 1.54
C ASP A 308 1.10 11.98 0.08
N ASN A 309 1.86 11.40 -0.84
CA ASN A 309 1.71 11.59 -2.28
C ASN A 309 1.12 10.36 -2.99
N HIS A 310 0.65 9.35 -2.26
CA HIS A 310 0.10 8.13 -2.81
C HIS A 310 -1.12 8.41 -3.72
N HIS A 311 -1.16 7.81 -4.90
CA HIS A 311 -2.29 7.95 -5.82
C HIS A 311 -3.38 6.92 -5.50
N LEU A 312 -4.17 7.18 -4.46
CA LEU A 312 -5.20 6.27 -3.97
C LEU A 312 -6.37 6.06 -4.96
N THR A 313 -6.62 7.00 -5.87
CA THR A 313 -7.68 6.90 -6.88
C THR A 313 -7.31 6.04 -8.09
N VAL A 314 -6.08 5.53 -8.17
CA VAL A 314 -5.62 4.65 -9.27
C VAL A 314 -6.37 3.31 -9.27
N TYR A 315 -6.74 2.82 -8.08
CA TYR A 315 -7.57 1.64 -7.93
C TYR A 315 -9.02 2.00 -8.26
N ILE A 316 -9.57 1.32 -9.25
CA ILE A 316 -11.01 1.38 -9.49
C ILE A 316 -11.71 0.65 -8.35
N SER A 317 -12.70 1.31 -7.76
CA SER A 317 -13.61 0.71 -6.80
C SER A 317 -15.01 1.18 -7.10
N TRP A 318 -15.94 0.24 -6.93
CA TRP A 318 -17.38 0.47 -7.03
C TRP A 318 -18.04 0.23 -5.67
N ASP A 319 -17.31 0.45 -4.58
CA ASP A 319 -17.82 0.27 -3.22
C ASP A 319 -18.54 1.53 -2.73
N PRO A 320 -19.58 1.42 -1.87
CA PRO A 320 -20.38 2.56 -1.43
C PRO A 320 -19.60 3.73 -0.83
N GLU A 321 -18.45 3.45 -0.18
CA GLU A 321 -17.54 4.45 0.41
C GLU A 321 -17.04 5.49 -0.60
N ARG A 322 -17.09 5.16 -1.90
CA ARG A 322 -16.65 6.03 -3.00
C ARG A 322 -17.65 7.13 -3.36
N ILE A 323 -18.88 7.10 -2.83
CA ILE A 323 -19.91 8.10 -3.16
C ILE A 323 -19.65 9.40 -2.39
N GLY A 324 -19.50 9.32 -1.06
CA GLY A 324 -19.51 10.52 -0.19
C GLY A 324 -18.17 11.13 0.16
N SER A 325 -17.04 10.47 -0.14
CA SER A 325 -15.74 11.07 0.10
C SER A 325 -14.65 10.54 -0.82
N SER A 326 -13.69 11.41 -1.12
CA SER A 326 -12.47 11.02 -1.81
C SER A 326 -11.64 10.09 -0.91
N PRO A 327 -10.93 9.07 -1.44
CA PRO A 327 -10.13 8.15 -0.63
C PRO A 327 -9.12 8.83 0.29
N TYR A 328 -8.60 9.98 -0.12
CA TYR A 328 -7.68 10.78 0.68
C TYR A 328 -8.27 11.23 2.03
N ASN A 329 -9.60 11.25 2.16
CA ASN A 329 -10.30 11.66 3.37
C ASN A 329 -10.74 10.49 4.26
N TRP A 330 -10.54 9.25 3.83
CA TRP A 330 -10.93 8.07 4.60
C TRP A 330 -10.13 7.97 5.89
N ALA A 331 -10.79 7.53 6.97
CA ALA A 331 -10.18 7.44 8.29
C ALA A 331 -9.02 6.44 8.30
N GLU A 332 -9.17 5.34 7.55
CA GLU A 332 -8.15 4.30 7.37
C GLU A 332 -6.88 4.85 6.75
N ILE A 333 -6.99 5.75 5.77
CA ILE A 333 -5.83 6.35 5.10
C ILE A 333 -5.09 7.31 6.03
N LYS A 334 -5.84 8.12 6.80
CA LYS A 334 -5.24 9.02 7.80
C LYS A 334 -4.55 8.23 8.91
N ALA A 335 -5.17 7.16 9.39
CA ALA A 335 -4.59 6.27 10.37
C ALA A 335 -3.33 5.57 9.84
N LEU A 336 -3.34 5.11 8.58
CA LEU A 336 -2.17 4.52 7.94
C LEU A 336 -1.00 5.51 7.88
N PHE A 337 -1.25 6.74 7.46
CA PHE A 337 -0.23 7.79 7.39
C PHE A 337 0.40 8.06 8.76
N GLU A 338 -0.42 8.15 9.82
CA GLU A 338 0.08 8.32 11.19
C GLU A 338 0.93 7.12 11.66
N GLN A 339 0.46 5.90 11.37
CA GLN A 339 1.17 4.67 11.71
C GLN A 339 2.51 4.56 10.96
N ASP A 340 2.56 4.93 9.68
CA ASP A 340 3.78 4.89 8.89
C ASP A 340 4.78 5.97 9.33
N ILE A 341 4.32 7.17 9.69
CA ILE A 341 5.18 8.18 10.36
C ILE A 341 5.72 7.62 11.67
N ARG A 342 4.87 6.96 12.47
CA ARG A 342 5.30 6.40 13.76
C ARG A 342 6.35 5.31 13.57
N PHE A 343 6.15 4.44 12.59
CA PHE A 343 7.12 3.40 12.22
C PHE A 343 8.46 4.01 11.77
N LEU A 344 8.41 5.04 10.92
CA LEU A 344 9.59 5.76 10.48
C LEU A 344 10.34 6.39 11.66
N LYS A 345 9.63 7.04 12.59
CA LYS A 345 10.21 7.62 13.81
C LYS A 345 10.84 6.58 14.74
N LEU A 346 10.38 5.32 14.75
CA LEU A 346 11.01 4.25 15.52
C LEU A 346 12.31 3.76 14.87
N ARG A 347 12.37 3.72 13.52
CA ARG A 347 13.54 3.25 12.77
C ARG A 347 14.67 4.29 12.74
N THR A 348 14.36 5.58 12.67
CA THR A 348 15.40 6.62 12.53
C THR A 348 16.40 6.66 13.70
N PRO A 349 15.97 6.64 14.98
CA PRO A 349 16.93 6.64 16.10
C PRO A 349 17.75 5.35 16.21
N VAL A 350 17.27 4.22 15.67
CA VAL A 350 18.07 2.98 15.57
C VAL A 350 19.28 3.22 14.66
N LEU A 351 19.07 3.85 13.50
CA LEU A 351 20.15 4.23 12.59
C LEU A 351 21.11 5.23 13.23
N TRP A 352 20.61 6.24 13.93
CA TRP A 352 21.46 7.20 14.64
C TRP A 352 22.27 6.57 15.77
N SER A 353 21.68 5.59 16.47
CA SER A 353 22.38 4.80 17.49
C SER A 353 23.49 3.96 16.85
N MET A 354 23.24 3.36 15.67
CA MET A 354 24.25 2.63 14.91
C MET A 354 25.39 3.54 14.42
N ALA A 355 25.08 4.73 13.89
CA ALA A 355 26.09 5.71 13.52
C ALA A 355 26.96 6.12 14.72
N SER A 356 26.33 6.43 15.86
CA SER A 356 27.03 6.77 17.10
C SER A 356 27.89 5.62 17.61
N ALA A 357 27.40 4.37 17.51
CA ALA A 357 28.15 3.17 17.87
C ALA A 357 29.44 3.03 17.03
N ILE A 358 29.35 3.26 15.72
CA ILE A 358 30.52 3.21 14.83
C ILE A 358 31.52 4.32 15.16
N ASP A 359 31.05 5.53 15.47
CA ASP A 359 31.91 6.65 15.88
C ASP A 359 32.63 6.36 17.21
N ILE A 360 31.97 5.70 18.17
CA ILE A 360 32.61 5.25 19.41
C ILE A 360 33.78 4.31 19.09
N ILE A 361 33.59 3.34 18.19
CA ILE A 361 34.62 2.38 17.81
C ILE A 361 35.76 3.05 17.05
N LYS A 362 35.45 4.02 16.16
CA LYS A 362 36.46 4.77 15.38
C LYS A 362 37.24 5.80 16.21
N SER A 363 36.69 6.23 17.34
CA SER A 363 37.27 7.33 18.12
C SER A 363 38.64 6.98 18.72
N VAL A 364 39.62 7.87 18.48
CA VAL A 364 40.95 7.87 19.09
C VAL A 364 40.92 8.93 20.20
N ASP A 365 40.97 8.50 21.46
CA ASP A 365 40.87 9.20 22.75
C ASP A 365 40.56 10.72 22.76
N GLY A 366 39.46 11.08 23.44
CA GLY A 366 39.04 12.48 23.70
C GLY A 366 37.64 12.83 23.17
N THR A 367 37.20 12.21 22.07
CA THR A 367 35.83 12.37 21.53
C THR A 367 34.90 11.21 21.87
N ARG A 368 35.45 10.06 22.29
CA ARG A 368 34.69 8.85 22.64
C ARG A 368 33.54 9.13 23.61
N GLN A 369 33.83 9.88 24.68
CA GLN A 369 32.85 10.20 25.71
C GLN A 369 31.65 10.98 25.16
N LYS A 370 31.88 11.91 24.23
CA LYS A 370 30.83 12.68 23.57
C LYS A 370 29.91 11.78 22.73
N HIS A 371 30.48 10.81 22.01
CA HIS A 371 29.69 9.85 21.23
C HIS A 371 28.92 8.88 22.13
N ILE A 372 29.49 8.46 23.28
CA ILE A 372 28.77 7.68 24.30
C ILE A 372 27.58 8.47 24.86
N GLU A 373 27.75 9.74 25.20
CA GLU A 373 26.67 10.61 25.69
C GLU A 373 25.57 10.80 24.64
N THR A 374 25.96 10.96 23.38
CA THR A 374 25.02 11.07 22.24
C THR A 374 24.22 9.79 22.06
N LEU A 375 24.88 8.62 22.12
CA LEU A 375 24.23 7.31 22.06
C LEU A 375 23.27 7.12 23.23
N ARG A 376 23.68 7.46 24.46
CA ARG A 376 22.81 7.39 25.66
C ARG A 376 21.57 8.25 25.51
N SER A 377 21.71 9.48 25.02
CA SER A 377 20.57 10.39 24.80
C SER A 377 19.61 9.81 23.76
N THR A 378 20.13 9.40 22.62
CA THR A 378 19.34 8.84 21.51
C THR A 378 18.59 7.58 21.94
N LEU A 379 19.25 6.69 22.69
CA LEU A 379 18.64 5.48 23.24
C LEU A 379 17.53 5.80 24.24
N CYS A 380 17.74 6.79 25.11
CA CYS A 380 16.74 7.21 26.10
C CYS A 380 15.48 7.73 25.40
N ASP A 381 15.64 8.55 24.36
CA ASP A 381 14.53 9.10 23.59
C ASP A 381 13.81 8.02 22.78
N TRP A 382 14.57 7.08 22.20
CA TRP A 382 14.00 5.92 21.53
C TRP A 382 13.19 5.03 22.49
N LYS A 383 13.69 4.73 23.70
CA LYS A 383 12.96 3.93 24.70
C LYS A 383 11.65 4.59 25.09
N LYS A 384 11.66 5.91 25.31
CA LYS A 384 10.43 6.68 25.60
C LYS A 384 9.46 6.61 24.43
N LEU A 385 9.93 6.81 23.20
CA LEU A 385 9.10 6.75 22.00
C LEU A 385 8.51 5.35 21.80
N TYR A 386 9.29 4.30 22.00
CA TYR A 386 8.84 2.90 21.91
C TYR A 386 7.75 2.61 22.94
N GLN A 387 8.00 2.94 24.22
CA GLN A 387 7.01 2.77 25.30
C GLN A 387 5.72 3.55 25.01
N GLN A 388 5.84 4.80 24.55
CA GLN A 388 4.69 5.59 24.14
C GLN A 388 3.92 4.91 23.01
N THR A 389 4.62 4.41 21.99
CA THR A 389 4.00 3.76 20.82
C THR A 389 3.25 2.49 21.21
N VAL A 390 3.82 1.69 22.11
CA VAL A 390 3.14 0.51 22.69
C VAL A 390 1.90 0.94 23.49
N SER A 391 1.99 2.03 24.26
CA SER A 391 0.86 2.54 25.04
C SER A 391 -0.25 3.18 24.21
N ASP A 392 0.10 3.77 23.05
CA ASP A 392 -0.85 4.36 22.10
C ASP A 392 -1.75 3.28 21.49
N ASN A 393 -1.34 2.00 21.53
CA ASN A 393 -2.10 0.81 21.13
C ASN A 393 -2.76 0.95 19.74
N PHE A 394 -1.94 1.31 18.74
CA PHE A 394 -2.38 1.46 17.36
C PHE A 394 -3.06 0.18 16.84
N ILE A 395 -4.20 0.34 16.17
CA ILE A 395 -4.96 -0.77 15.59
C ILE A 395 -4.67 -0.84 14.07
N PRO A 396 -4.41 -2.02 13.50
CA PRO A 396 -4.29 -2.19 12.05
C PRO A 396 -5.51 -1.66 11.32
N ILE A 397 -5.28 -0.96 10.21
CA ILE A 397 -6.38 -0.45 9.37
C ILE A 397 -7.27 -1.60 8.87
N ASN A 398 -8.57 -1.33 8.77
CA ASN A 398 -9.53 -2.32 8.29
C ASN A 398 -9.20 -2.72 6.84
N GLN A 399 -9.27 -4.01 6.56
CA GLN A 399 -9.01 -4.60 5.24
C GLN A 399 -10.31 -4.99 4.52
N GLY A 400 -11.44 -4.37 4.88
CA GLY A 400 -12.75 -4.66 4.29
C GLY A 400 -12.89 -4.29 2.81
N LEU A 401 -12.00 -3.44 2.28
CA LEU A 401 -11.97 -3.07 0.86
C LEU A 401 -10.63 -3.48 0.24
N VAL A 402 -10.67 -4.18 -0.90
CA VAL A 402 -9.45 -4.65 -1.58
C VAL A 402 -8.50 -3.52 -1.99
N ILE A 403 -9.06 -2.33 -2.26
CA ILE A 403 -8.32 -1.16 -2.72
C ILE A 403 -7.58 -0.43 -1.59
N LEU A 404 -7.91 -0.71 -0.33
CA LEU A 404 -7.17 -0.14 0.79
C LEU A 404 -5.74 -0.72 0.79
N PRO A 405 -4.72 0.10 1.12
CA PRO A 405 -3.38 -0.42 1.32
C PRO A 405 -3.34 -1.49 2.40
N LEU A 406 -2.29 -2.31 2.40
CA LEU A 406 -2.03 -3.24 3.49
C LEU A 406 -1.66 -2.47 4.78
N PRO A 407 -1.90 -3.03 5.98
CA PRO A 407 -1.61 -2.35 7.23
C PRO A 407 -0.14 -1.95 7.37
N SER A 408 0.15 -0.91 8.15
CA SER A 408 1.52 -0.46 8.40
C SER A 408 2.41 -1.60 8.90
N ARG A 409 3.69 -1.58 8.52
CA ARG A 409 4.73 -2.49 9.06
C ARG A 409 4.96 -2.29 10.56
N LEU A 410 4.46 -1.18 11.13
CA LEU A 410 4.48 -0.92 12.57
C LEU A 410 3.97 -2.11 13.37
N HIS A 411 2.87 -2.72 12.94
CA HIS A 411 2.22 -3.80 13.70
C HIS A 411 3.09 -5.05 13.77
N GLY A 412 3.68 -5.45 12.64
CA GLY A 412 4.63 -6.57 12.62
C GLY A 412 5.88 -6.29 13.46
N ALA A 413 6.36 -5.04 13.49
CA ALA A 413 7.53 -4.66 14.27
C ALA A 413 7.28 -4.59 15.78
N LEU A 414 6.07 -4.21 16.20
CA LEU A 414 5.67 -4.21 17.61
C LEU A 414 5.30 -5.61 18.13
N GLU A 415 4.91 -6.52 17.23
CA GLU A 415 4.68 -7.93 17.59
C GLU A 415 6.00 -8.68 17.85
N ALA A 416 7.08 -8.32 17.15
CA ALA A 416 8.42 -8.84 17.41
C ALA A 416 9.02 -8.21 18.69
N PRO A 417 9.86 -8.92 19.45
CA PRO A 417 10.49 -8.40 20.66
C PRO A 417 11.61 -7.40 20.33
N TYR A 418 11.20 -6.19 19.94
CA TYR A 418 12.03 -5.07 19.47
C TYR A 418 13.03 -4.52 20.51
N SER A 419 13.10 -5.08 21.72
CA SER A 419 13.94 -4.59 22.83
C SER A 419 15.42 -4.95 22.71
N ILE A 420 15.77 -6.00 21.95
CA ILE A 420 17.14 -6.52 21.80
C ILE A 420 18.13 -5.45 21.34
N ILE A 421 17.71 -4.67 20.33
CA ILE A 421 18.53 -3.58 19.76
C ILE A 421 18.97 -2.61 20.86
N SER A 422 18.06 -2.30 21.78
CA SER A 422 18.38 -1.38 22.86
C SER A 422 19.37 -1.98 23.86
N THR A 423 19.19 -3.24 24.24
CA THR A 423 20.08 -3.93 25.18
C THR A 423 21.48 -4.05 24.60
N PHE A 424 21.59 -4.25 23.28
CA PHE A 424 22.87 -4.27 22.56
C PHE A 424 23.62 -2.94 22.60
N PHE A 425 22.92 -1.81 22.40
CA PHE A 425 23.57 -0.49 22.54
C PHE A 425 23.95 -0.19 24.00
N GLU A 426 23.18 -0.65 24.99
CA GLU A 426 23.56 -0.53 26.40
C GLU A 426 24.81 -1.36 26.74
N PHE A 427 24.93 -2.55 26.15
CA PHE A 427 26.14 -3.35 26.24
C PHE A 427 27.34 -2.59 25.66
N LEU A 428 27.23 -2.00 24.47
CA LEU A 428 28.31 -1.22 23.85
C LEU A 428 28.72 -0.02 24.71
N ILE A 429 27.74 0.70 25.29
CA ILE A 429 27.99 1.81 26.21
C ILE A 429 28.77 1.34 27.44
N SER A 430 28.35 0.22 28.05
CA SER A 430 28.96 -0.34 29.26
C SER A 430 30.38 -0.81 28.98
N LEU A 431 30.59 -1.50 27.85
CA LEU A 431 31.88 -1.97 27.38
C LEU A 431 32.83 -0.80 27.13
N SER A 432 32.34 0.28 26.51
CA SER A 432 33.15 1.47 26.22
C SER A 432 33.45 2.32 27.44
N SER A 433 32.74 2.09 28.55
CA SER A 433 32.90 2.79 29.84
C SER A 433 33.67 1.96 30.88
N ASP A 434 34.18 0.78 30.49
CA ASP A 434 34.85 -0.20 31.37
C ASP A 434 34.01 -0.67 32.58
N ASP A 435 32.67 -0.65 32.49
CA ASP A 435 31.77 -1.12 33.55
C ASP A 435 31.51 -2.63 33.41
N SER A 436 32.34 -3.42 34.09
CA SER A 436 32.30 -4.88 34.03
C SER A 436 31.01 -5.49 34.61
N GLU A 437 30.40 -4.86 35.62
CA GLU A 437 29.18 -5.37 36.24
C GLU A 437 27.98 -5.13 35.33
N ALA A 438 27.85 -3.93 34.77
CA ALA A 438 26.81 -3.60 33.80
C ALA A 438 26.92 -4.47 32.53
N CYS A 439 28.14 -4.75 32.06
CA CYS A 439 28.36 -5.65 30.92
C CYS A 439 27.79 -7.06 31.16
N LEU A 440 28.03 -7.65 32.34
CA LEU A 440 27.52 -8.98 32.67
C LEU A 440 26.00 -9.02 32.75
N VAL A 441 25.36 -7.95 33.24
CA VAL A 441 23.90 -7.82 33.26
C VAL A 441 23.36 -7.74 31.83
N CYS A 442 23.96 -6.90 30.97
CA CYS A 442 23.55 -6.78 29.57
C CYS A 442 23.72 -8.11 28.81
N ILE A 443 24.81 -8.87 29.03
CA ILE A 443 25.01 -10.17 28.39
C ILE A 443 23.88 -11.15 28.74
N ARG A 444 23.52 -11.26 30.03
CA ARG A 444 22.42 -12.14 30.45
C ARG A 444 21.08 -11.72 29.82
N ASN A 445 20.80 -10.41 29.82
CA ASN A 445 19.58 -9.89 29.20
C ASN A 445 19.54 -10.20 27.70
N ILE A 446 20.66 -10.04 26.99
CA ILE A 446 20.78 -10.37 25.57
C ILE A 446 20.51 -11.88 25.35
N GLU A 447 21.14 -12.77 26.13
CA GLU A 447 20.91 -14.22 26.05
C GLU A 447 19.44 -14.60 26.28
N ASP A 448 18.80 -14.00 27.28
CA ASP A 448 17.38 -14.23 27.59
C ASP A 448 16.47 -13.70 26.46
N GLU A 449 16.75 -12.51 25.93
CA GLU A 449 15.98 -11.94 24.83
C GLU A 449 16.14 -12.73 23.52
N PHE A 450 17.35 -13.21 23.18
CA PHE A 450 17.56 -14.11 22.03
C PHE A 450 16.82 -15.45 22.21
N SER A 451 16.79 -16.00 23.43
CA SER A 451 16.00 -17.19 23.74
C SER A 451 14.50 -16.94 23.52
N ASN A 452 14.00 -15.78 23.96
CA ASN A 452 12.61 -15.37 23.78
C ASN A 452 12.27 -15.14 22.31
N LEU A 453 13.15 -14.49 21.55
CA LEU A 453 13.01 -14.29 20.11
C LEU A 453 12.94 -15.63 19.36
N THR A 454 13.82 -16.58 19.71
CA THR A 454 13.82 -17.92 19.10
C THR A 454 12.49 -18.64 19.37
N LYS A 455 12.03 -18.65 20.62
CA LYS A 455 10.72 -19.22 20.99
C LYS A 455 9.57 -18.53 20.27
N PHE A 456 9.60 -17.19 20.18
CA PHE A 456 8.61 -16.39 19.49
C PHE A 456 8.51 -16.79 18.00
N VAL A 457 9.65 -16.95 17.32
CA VAL A 457 9.68 -17.41 15.92
C VAL A 457 9.11 -18.82 15.81
N GLU A 458 9.53 -19.76 16.66
CA GLU A 458 9.02 -21.14 16.63
C GLU A 458 7.49 -21.22 16.82
N GLU A 459 6.95 -20.43 17.75
CA GLU A 459 5.51 -20.41 18.06
C GLU A 459 4.67 -19.72 17.00
N ASN A 460 5.21 -18.63 16.42
CA ASN A 460 4.46 -17.79 15.49
C ASN A 460 4.67 -18.14 14.02
N THR A 461 5.65 -18.97 13.67
CA THR A 461 5.94 -19.35 12.29
C THR A 461 5.71 -20.84 11.99
N LEU A 462 6.36 -21.74 12.74
CA LEU A 462 6.41 -23.17 12.42
C LEU A 462 5.11 -23.94 12.75
N LYS A 463 4.29 -23.39 13.65
CA LYS A 463 3.07 -24.05 14.18
C LYS A 463 1.77 -23.52 13.57
N LYS A 464 1.82 -22.65 12.56
CA LYS A 464 0.64 -22.00 11.96
C LYS A 464 -0.03 -22.86 10.89
N SER A 465 -1.26 -22.47 10.54
CA SER A 465 -2.04 -23.17 9.52
C SER A 465 -1.37 -23.09 8.15
N ASN A 466 -1.80 -23.96 7.23
CA ASN A 466 -1.28 -23.96 5.86
C ASN A 466 -1.86 -22.85 4.97
N ASP A 467 -2.76 -22.02 5.48
CA ASP A 467 -3.34 -20.89 4.76
C ASP A 467 -2.28 -19.84 4.43
N PHE A 468 -2.39 -19.21 3.26
CA PHE A 468 -1.38 -18.26 2.79
C PHE A 468 -1.36 -16.94 3.57
N GLN A 469 -2.48 -16.51 4.14
CA GLN A 469 -2.50 -15.29 4.97
C GLN A 469 -1.70 -15.51 6.27
N ASP A 470 -1.82 -16.69 6.86
CA ASP A 470 -1.03 -17.10 8.02
C ASP A 470 0.45 -17.19 7.64
N LYS A 471 0.79 -17.83 6.52
CA LYS A 471 2.17 -17.93 6.01
C LYS A 471 2.80 -16.56 5.75
N ARG A 472 2.05 -15.63 5.16
CA ARG A 472 2.50 -14.24 4.98
C ARG A 472 2.85 -13.62 6.33
N LYS A 473 1.96 -13.72 7.33
CA LYS A 473 2.22 -13.16 8.66
C LYS A 473 3.43 -13.81 9.32
N SER A 474 3.57 -15.14 9.22
CA SER A 474 4.75 -15.87 9.69
C SER A 474 6.04 -15.36 9.05
N MET A 475 6.02 -15.13 7.73
CA MET A 475 7.17 -14.60 7.00
C MET A 475 7.53 -13.18 7.43
N GLU A 476 6.54 -12.29 7.58
CA GLU A 476 6.75 -10.92 8.05
C GLU A 476 7.38 -10.89 9.45
N LEU A 477 6.88 -11.72 10.38
CA LEU A 477 7.45 -11.85 11.72
C LEU A 477 8.88 -12.40 11.67
N ALA A 478 9.14 -13.45 10.88
CA ALA A 478 10.48 -14.00 10.73
C ALA A 478 11.47 -12.96 10.18
N VAL A 479 11.05 -12.17 9.19
CA VAL A 479 11.89 -11.10 8.63
C VAL A 479 12.16 -10.02 9.66
N ASN A 480 11.17 -9.57 10.43
CA ASN A 480 11.39 -8.57 11.48
C ASN A 480 12.38 -9.09 12.54
N CYS A 481 12.26 -10.36 12.94
CA CYS A 481 13.25 -10.98 13.84
C CYS A 481 14.65 -10.99 13.23
N VAL A 482 14.79 -11.26 11.93
CA VAL A 482 16.11 -11.21 11.25
C VAL A 482 16.64 -9.78 11.16
N GLU A 483 15.79 -8.79 10.86
CA GLU A 483 16.18 -7.37 10.86
C GLU A 483 16.69 -6.91 12.25
N GLU A 484 16.22 -7.51 13.34
CA GLU A 484 16.70 -7.22 14.70
C GLU A 484 18.01 -7.92 15.07
N GLN A 485 18.28 -9.10 14.49
CA GLN A 485 19.48 -9.88 14.81
C GLN A 485 20.74 -9.43 14.05
N ALA A 486 20.54 -8.93 12.83
CA ALA A 486 21.61 -8.50 11.94
C ALA A 486 22.06 -7.06 12.26
#